data_AF-A0A101TAF9-F1
#
_entry.id   AF-A0A101TAF9-F1
#
_cell.length_a   1.000
_cell.length_b   1.000
_cell.length_c   1.000
_cell.angle_alpha   90.00
_cell.angle_beta   90.00
_cell.angle_gamma   90.00
#
_symmetry.space_group_name_H-M   'P 1'
#
loop_
_entity.id
_entity.type
_entity.pdbx_description
1 polymer ?
#
loop_
_entity_poly.entity_id
_entity_poly.type
_entity_poly.pdbx_seq_one_letter_code
_entity_poly.pdbx_strand_id
1 'polypeptide(L)'
;MDPWQTETVLGDLREVLHPWGARPVGTRCEPPSFVSADGFPAELSVSWKAGRPEVRILFESLGSDGTPLGCQEAGRELTRRLAGSPGTDIARYLSIEDLFLTSDPERYRATLWHSLAWRPGHRPHYKVYLNPQVNGLDRAYEVMAEAMHRLGLADAWRPVAERGKELAKQGHELELMALDLDAGNTSRVKVYYRHLPMEMAELDTVAALAHRYEPERAARARSVIYGRDGGTVSNEPMTCLAFREGTPGPEEANLYLRLPDNTRDDAEAAARVARLMDLEGVDPRPLAGILRELGAGGPGAGGGLQELCSYRTISPRTPADIGLYLRFSTYAQHQAGIPA
;
A
#
# COMPACT_ATOMS: atom_id res chain seq x y z
N MET A 1 -23.61 6.20 11.27
CA MET A 1 -23.02 4.89 10.97
C MET A 1 -23.77 3.87 11.79
N ASP A 2 -24.15 2.73 11.21
CA ASP A 2 -24.83 1.66 11.96
C ASP A 2 -23.82 1.01 12.92
N PRO A 3 -24.00 1.14 14.25
CA PRO A 3 -23.07 0.58 15.24
C PRO A 3 -22.84 -0.92 15.08
N TRP A 4 -23.85 -1.65 14.58
CA TRP A 4 -23.75 -3.09 14.37
C TRP A 4 -22.78 -3.45 13.24
N GLN A 5 -22.77 -2.65 12.16
CA GLN A 5 -21.82 -2.83 11.07
C GLN A 5 -20.38 -2.57 11.52
N THR A 6 -20.19 -1.55 12.38
CA THR A 6 -18.88 -1.24 12.96
C THR A 6 -18.38 -2.37 13.85
N GLU A 7 -19.22 -2.90 14.75
CA GLU A 7 -18.79 -4.00 15.63
C GLU A 7 -18.48 -5.27 14.83
N THR A 8 -19.23 -5.54 13.78
CA THR A 8 -18.99 -6.69 12.90
C THR A 8 -17.61 -6.61 12.24
N VAL A 9 -17.26 -5.47 11.64
CA VAL A 9 -15.92 -5.32 11.01
C VAL A 9 -14.79 -5.31 12.04
N LEU A 10 -15.03 -4.80 13.26
CA LEU A 10 -14.06 -4.89 14.35
C LEU A 10 -13.85 -6.35 14.79
N GLY A 11 -14.90 -7.17 14.78
CA GLY A 11 -14.80 -8.62 14.96
C GLY A 11 -13.91 -9.25 13.90
N ASP A 12 -14.19 -9.00 12.62
CA ASP A 12 -13.38 -9.50 11.50
C ASP A 12 -11.91 -9.07 11.61
N LEU A 13 -11.67 -7.81 12.02
CA LEU A 13 -10.32 -7.30 12.26
C LEU A 13 -9.62 -8.07 13.38
N ARG A 14 -10.26 -8.29 14.53
CA ARG A 14 -9.66 -9.05 15.64
C ARG A 14 -9.29 -10.47 15.21
N GLU A 15 -10.13 -11.11 14.39
CA GLU A 15 -9.87 -12.46 13.89
C GLU A 15 -8.66 -12.54 12.95
N VAL A 16 -8.49 -11.57 12.05
CA VAL A 16 -7.35 -11.57 11.12
C VAL A 16 -6.03 -11.17 11.78
N LEU A 17 -6.08 -10.39 12.86
CA LEU A 17 -4.89 -10.06 13.65
C LEU A 17 -4.55 -11.14 14.68
N HIS A 18 -5.43 -12.12 14.94
CA HIS A 18 -5.14 -13.21 15.87
C HIS A 18 -3.99 -14.11 15.35
N PRO A 19 -3.03 -14.52 16.21
CA PRO A 19 -3.00 -14.30 17.67
C PRO A 19 -2.29 -13.03 18.11
N TRP A 20 -1.53 -12.37 17.23
CA TRP A 20 -0.61 -11.31 17.63
C TRP A 20 -1.30 -10.01 18.03
N GLY A 21 -2.53 -9.77 17.55
CA GLY A 21 -3.34 -8.59 17.90
C GLY A 21 -3.72 -8.51 19.38
N ALA A 22 -3.56 -9.60 20.15
CA ALA A 22 -3.74 -9.61 21.60
C ALA A 22 -2.46 -9.24 22.39
N ARG A 23 -1.32 -9.01 21.71
CA ARG A 23 -0.07 -8.60 22.38
C ARG A 23 -0.25 -7.22 23.03
N PRO A 24 0.32 -6.96 24.22
CA PRO A 24 0.23 -5.65 24.86
C PRO A 24 0.80 -4.53 23.99
N VAL A 25 0.16 -3.36 23.98
CA VAL A 25 0.68 -2.17 23.29
C VAL A 25 2.08 -1.83 23.82
N GLY A 26 3.00 -1.51 22.92
CA GLY A 26 4.41 -1.30 23.22
C GLY A 26 5.28 -2.55 23.13
N THR A 27 4.69 -3.75 23.01
CA THR A 27 5.45 -4.96 22.67
C THR A 27 6.00 -4.83 21.26
N ARG A 28 7.32 -4.76 21.12
CA ARG A 28 7.99 -4.69 19.82
C ARG A 28 8.05 -6.06 19.16
N CYS A 29 7.91 -6.08 17.84
CA CYS A 29 8.29 -7.25 17.05
C CYS A 29 9.81 -7.25 16.86
N GLU A 30 10.41 -8.44 16.94
CA GLU A 30 11.80 -8.69 16.55
C GLU A 30 11.76 -9.83 15.51
N PRO A 31 12.27 -9.60 14.28
CA PRO A 31 12.66 -8.29 13.77
C PRO A 31 11.45 -7.35 13.63
N PRO A 32 11.67 -6.02 13.69
CA PRO A 32 10.67 -5.02 13.32
C PRO A 32 10.01 -5.30 11.97
N SER A 33 8.69 -5.07 11.91
CA SER A 33 7.91 -5.20 10.68
C SER A 33 8.24 -4.06 9.72
N PHE A 34 8.24 -4.37 8.43
CA PHE A 34 8.46 -3.38 7.37
C PHE A 34 7.16 -2.67 6.91
N VAL A 35 6.00 -3.01 7.50
CA VAL A 35 4.70 -2.38 7.18
C VAL A 35 4.69 -0.88 7.52
N SER A 36 5.28 -0.50 8.65
CA SER A 36 5.32 0.88 9.12
C SER A 36 6.75 1.30 9.44
N ALA A 37 7.08 2.57 9.20
CA ALA A 37 8.44 3.09 9.37
C ALA A 37 8.97 2.99 10.80
N ASP A 38 8.09 2.94 11.80
CA ASP A 38 8.48 2.76 13.21
C ASP A 38 8.67 1.28 13.61
N GLY A 39 8.44 0.35 12.69
CA GLY A 39 8.51 -1.09 12.93
C GLY A 39 7.18 -1.72 13.34
N PHE A 40 6.09 -0.96 13.47
CA PHE A 40 4.79 -1.52 13.88
C PHE A 40 4.22 -2.45 12.78
N PRO A 41 3.63 -3.60 13.14
CA PRO A 41 3.11 -4.59 12.19
C PRO A 41 1.79 -4.20 11.53
N ALA A 42 1.38 -2.93 11.59
CA ALA A 42 0.16 -2.47 10.94
C ALA A 42 0.22 -0.99 10.53
N GLU A 43 -0.58 -0.64 9.53
CA GLU A 43 -0.77 0.72 9.05
C GLU A 43 -2.26 0.96 8.74
N LEU A 44 -2.77 2.11 9.13
CA LEU A 44 -4.13 2.55 8.83
C LEU A 44 -4.13 3.34 7.53
N SER A 45 -5.15 3.18 6.69
CA SER A 45 -5.41 4.14 5.61
C SER A 45 -6.89 4.45 5.46
N VAL A 46 -7.16 5.66 5.00
CA VAL A 46 -8.51 6.09 4.59
C VAL A 46 -8.42 6.62 3.16
N SER A 47 -9.32 6.18 2.28
CA SER A 47 -9.42 6.73 0.93
C SER A 47 -10.82 7.17 0.58
N TRP A 48 -10.92 8.22 -0.20
CA TRP A 48 -12.16 8.71 -0.79
C TRP A 48 -12.22 8.25 -2.24
N LYS A 49 -13.18 7.36 -2.52
CA LYS A 49 -13.47 6.91 -3.88
C LYS A 49 -14.88 7.31 -4.25
N ALA A 50 -15.01 8.11 -5.31
CA ALA A 50 -16.27 8.77 -5.66
C ALA A 50 -16.95 9.46 -4.45
N GLY A 51 -16.15 10.16 -3.63
CA GLY A 51 -16.60 10.85 -2.42
C GLY A 51 -16.95 9.96 -1.23
N ARG A 52 -16.87 8.63 -1.34
CA ARG A 52 -17.16 7.69 -0.25
C ARG A 52 -15.88 7.22 0.44
N PRO A 53 -15.78 7.31 1.78
CA PRO A 53 -14.61 6.82 2.51
C PRO A 53 -14.57 5.28 2.55
N GLU A 54 -13.37 4.73 2.43
CA GLU A 54 -13.01 3.33 2.69
C GLU A 54 -11.85 3.33 3.68
N VAL A 55 -12.02 2.62 4.79
CA VAL A 55 -10.99 2.42 5.82
C VAL A 55 -10.27 1.12 5.52
N ARG A 56 -8.94 1.09 5.69
CA ARG A 56 -8.16 -0.13 5.56
C ARG A 56 -7.12 -0.25 6.65
N ILE A 57 -6.85 -1.48 7.05
CA ILE A 57 -5.69 -1.83 7.86
C ILE A 57 -4.81 -2.75 7.00
N LEU A 58 -3.58 -2.33 6.71
CA LEU A 58 -2.49 -3.18 6.20
C LEU A 58 -1.74 -3.75 7.40
N PHE A 59 -1.36 -5.02 7.36
CA PHE A 59 -0.68 -5.65 8.49
C PHE A 59 0.17 -6.86 8.10
N GLU A 60 1.17 -7.15 8.93
CA GLU A 60 1.99 -8.35 8.88
C GLU A 60 1.48 -9.36 9.92
N SER A 61 1.33 -10.61 9.49
CA SER A 61 1.01 -11.69 10.42
C SER A 61 2.27 -12.10 11.16
N LEU A 62 2.28 -11.94 12.49
CA LEU A 62 3.45 -12.27 13.30
C LEU A 62 3.41 -13.71 13.82
N GLY A 63 4.44 -14.49 13.49
CA GLY A 63 4.68 -15.82 14.06
C GLY A 63 4.93 -15.77 15.57
N SER A 64 4.76 -16.90 16.24
CA SER A 64 5.00 -17.04 17.68
C SER A 64 6.48 -17.12 18.06
N ASP A 65 7.33 -17.52 17.12
CA ASP A 65 8.77 -17.72 17.30
C ASP A 65 9.61 -16.45 17.06
N GLY A 66 9.01 -15.38 16.53
CA GLY A 66 9.70 -14.12 16.27
C GLY A 66 10.74 -14.22 15.16
N THR A 67 10.50 -15.06 14.15
CA THR A 67 11.40 -15.20 13.00
C THR A 67 10.73 -14.71 11.71
N PRO A 68 11.50 -14.21 10.72
CA PRO A 68 10.94 -13.88 9.40
C PRO A 68 10.20 -15.07 8.76
N LEU A 69 10.71 -16.29 8.96
CA LEU A 69 10.07 -17.51 8.49
C LEU A 69 8.75 -17.78 9.22
N GLY A 70 8.69 -17.57 10.53
CA GLY A 70 7.46 -17.64 11.31
C GLY A 70 6.41 -16.62 10.86
N CYS A 71 6.81 -15.39 10.50
CA CYS A 71 5.91 -14.40 9.91
C CYS A 71 5.38 -14.86 8.54
N GLN A 72 6.25 -15.41 7.67
CA GLN A 72 5.85 -15.99 6.39
C GLN A 72 4.79 -17.08 6.59
N GLU A 73 5.05 -18.05 7.47
CA GLU A 73 4.12 -19.15 7.74
C GLU A 73 2.80 -18.67 8.36
N ALA A 74 2.85 -17.69 9.27
CA ALA A 74 1.65 -17.08 9.83
C ALA A 74 0.79 -16.38 8.75
N GLY A 75 1.42 -15.67 7.81
CA GLY A 75 0.73 -15.06 6.67
C GLY A 75 0.12 -16.09 5.72
N ARG A 76 0.81 -17.21 5.48
CA ARG A 76 0.31 -18.35 4.69
C ARG A 76 -0.90 -19.01 5.34
N GLU A 77 -0.86 -19.21 6.65
CA GLU A 77 -1.97 -19.75 7.43
C GLU A 77 -3.17 -18.80 7.40
N LEU A 78 -2.96 -17.50 7.62
CA LEU A 78 -4.03 -16.51 7.52
C LEU A 78 -4.69 -16.54 6.14
N THR A 79 -3.92 -16.59 5.06
CA THR A 79 -4.49 -16.65 3.71
C THR A 79 -5.39 -17.87 3.52
N ARG A 80 -4.98 -19.04 4.02
CA ARG A 80 -5.81 -20.26 4.01
C ARG A 80 -7.07 -20.11 4.86
N ARG A 81 -6.99 -19.48 6.05
CA ARG A 81 -8.17 -19.20 6.90
C ARG A 81 -9.17 -18.28 6.20
N LEU A 82 -8.68 -17.27 5.47
CA LEU A 82 -9.51 -16.31 4.74
C LEU A 82 -10.36 -16.96 3.63
N ALA A 83 -10.01 -18.16 3.16
CA ALA A 83 -10.84 -18.92 2.22
C ALA A 83 -12.24 -19.23 2.76
N GLY A 84 -12.40 -19.29 4.09
CA GLY A 84 -13.71 -19.46 4.74
C GLY A 84 -14.50 -18.16 4.89
N SER A 85 -13.91 -17.00 4.59
CA SER A 85 -14.57 -15.70 4.74
C SER A 85 -15.51 -15.41 3.55
N PRO A 86 -16.71 -14.86 3.80
CA PRO A 86 -17.68 -14.59 2.74
C PRO A 86 -17.14 -13.63 1.67
N GLY A 87 -17.19 -14.06 0.40
CA GLY A 87 -16.76 -13.24 -0.74
C GLY A 87 -15.26 -13.30 -1.03
N THR A 88 -14.50 -14.09 -0.27
CA THR A 88 -13.07 -14.28 -0.49
C THR A 88 -12.79 -15.46 -1.40
N ASP A 89 -11.84 -15.30 -2.33
CA ASP A 89 -11.29 -16.37 -3.15
C ASP A 89 -9.76 -16.31 -3.10
N ILE A 90 -9.13 -17.45 -2.83
CA ILE A 90 -7.67 -17.59 -2.74
C ILE A 90 -7.06 -18.45 -3.84
N ALA A 91 -7.84 -18.95 -4.81
CA ALA A 91 -7.35 -19.85 -5.86
C ALA A 91 -6.21 -19.21 -6.67
N ARG A 92 -6.36 -17.92 -7.01
CA ARG A 92 -5.31 -17.14 -7.69
C ARG A 92 -4.04 -17.05 -6.85
N TYR A 93 -4.15 -16.78 -5.55
CA TYR A 93 -3.00 -16.78 -4.63
C TYR A 93 -2.30 -18.15 -4.60
N LEU A 94 -3.06 -19.24 -4.43
CA LEU A 94 -2.48 -20.59 -4.36
C LEU A 94 -1.73 -20.98 -5.64
N SER A 95 -2.12 -20.43 -6.80
CA SER A 95 -1.43 -20.70 -8.07
C SER A 95 -0.04 -20.07 -8.20
N ILE A 96 0.26 -19.05 -7.38
CA ILE A 96 1.52 -18.31 -7.42
C ILE A 96 2.30 -18.35 -6.11
N GLU A 97 1.75 -18.93 -5.05
CA GLU A 97 2.33 -18.89 -3.69
C GLU A 97 3.81 -19.30 -3.67
N ASP A 98 4.17 -20.40 -4.32
CA ASP A 98 5.53 -20.95 -4.38
C ASP A 98 6.58 -19.97 -4.90
N LEU A 99 6.19 -19.01 -5.75
CA LEU A 99 7.10 -18.02 -6.33
C LEU A 99 7.55 -16.96 -5.31
N PHE A 100 6.77 -16.77 -4.25
CA PHE A 100 6.93 -15.70 -3.26
C PHE A 100 7.33 -16.24 -1.88
N LEU A 101 7.73 -17.50 -1.79
CA LEU A 101 8.24 -18.12 -0.57
C LEU A 101 9.74 -18.37 -0.67
N THR A 102 10.40 -18.30 0.48
CA THR A 102 11.79 -18.72 0.64
C THR A 102 11.96 -19.47 1.96
N SER A 103 12.94 -20.38 2.02
CA SER A 103 13.34 -21.06 3.26
C SER A 103 14.22 -20.18 4.15
N ASP A 104 14.77 -19.09 3.61
CA ASP A 104 15.67 -18.17 4.32
C ASP A 104 15.22 -16.71 4.09
N PRO A 105 14.05 -16.31 4.63
CA PRO A 105 13.56 -14.95 4.48
C PRO A 105 14.44 -13.94 5.22
N GLU A 106 14.80 -12.85 4.53
CA GLU A 106 15.59 -11.77 5.09
C GLU A 106 14.88 -11.12 6.28
N ARG A 107 15.68 -10.69 7.27
CA ARG A 107 15.16 -9.84 8.36
C ARG A 107 14.69 -8.50 7.76
N TYR A 108 13.64 -7.92 8.33
CA TYR A 108 13.10 -6.62 7.92
C TYR A 108 12.54 -6.55 6.49
N ARG A 109 12.38 -7.70 5.80
CA ARG A 109 11.66 -7.77 4.52
C ARG A 109 10.64 -8.89 4.60
N ALA A 110 9.40 -8.49 4.89
CA ALA A 110 8.32 -9.45 4.92
C ALA A 110 8.08 -10.07 3.55
N THR A 111 7.74 -11.34 3.55
CA THR A 111 7.38 -12.06 2.33
C THR A 111 5.89 -11.94 2.01
N LEU A 112 5.05 -11.84 3.05
CA LEU A 112 3.60 -11.72 2.93
C LEU A 112 3.01 -10.69 3.92
N TRP A 113 2.13 -9.83 3.40
CA TRP A 113 1.22 -9.01 4.21
C TRP A 113 -0.22 -9.18 3.78
N HIS A 114 -1.14 -8.67 4.60
CA HIS A 114 -2.56 -8.64 4.29
C HIS A 114 -3.13 -7.25 4.51
N SER A 115 -4.16 -6.90 3.75
CA SER A 115 -5.02 -5.78 4.16
C SER A 115 -6.47 -6.18 4.24
N LEU A 116 -7.19 -5.57 5.19
CA LEU A 116 -8.63 -5.58 5.30
C LEU A 116 -9.12 -4.19 4.92
N ALA A 117 -10.00 -4.10 3.92
CA ALA A 117 -10.61 -2.86 3.46
C ALA A 117 -12.12 -2.90 3.64
N TRP A 118 -12.70 -1.84 4.22
CA TRP A 118 -14.12 -1.80 4.55
C TRP A 118 -14.77 -0.47 4.19
N ARG A 119 -16.01 -0.56 3.69
CA ARG A 119 -16.91 0.58 3.47
C ARG A 119 -18.25 0.30 4.15
N PRO A 120 -18.91 1.34 4.69
CA PRO A 120 -20.28 1.22 5.20
C PRO A 120 -21.22 0.62 4.17
N GLY A 121 -22.00 -0.39 4.60
CA GLY A 121 -22.92 -1.14 3.75
C GLY A 121 -22.29 -2.23 2.87
N HIS A 122 -20.99 -2.45 2.96
CA HIS A 122 -20.28 -3.51 2.22
C HIS A 122 -19.56 -4.45 3.18
N ARG A 123 -19.29 -5.68 2.72
CA ARG A 123 -18.44 -6.63 3.43
C ARG A 123 -16.97 -6.17 3.36
N PRO A 124 -16.11 -6.59 4.29
CA PRO A 124 -14.68 -6.40 4.14
C PRO A 124 -14.15 -7.09 2.89
N HIS A 125 -13.16 -6.46 2.26
CA HIS A 125 -12.39 -7.02 1.16
C HIS A 125 -10.96 -7.26 1.64
N TYR A 126 -10.40 -8.40 1.25
CA TYR A 126 -9.05 -8.78 1.63
C TYR A 126 -8.09 -8.66 0.45
N LYS A 127 -6.84 -8.32 0.76
CA LYS A 127 -5.73 -8.39 -0.19
C LYS A 127 -4.55 -9.08 0.45
N VAL A 128 -3.78 -9.77 -0.36
CA VAL A 128 -2.44 -10.23 0.00
C VAL A 128 -1.40 -9.37 -0.72
N TYR A 129 -0.31 -9.02 -0.06
CA TYR A 129 0.87 -8.39 -0.64
C TYR A 129 2.02 -9.38 -0.54
N LEU A 130 2.81 -9.45 -1.60
CA LEU A 130 3.85 -10.44 -1.80
C LEU A 130 5.13 -9.73 -2.22
N ASN A 131 6.27 -10.24 -1.75
CA ASN A 131 7.58 -9.69 -2.08
C ASN A 131 8.19 -10.45 -3.30
N PRO A 132 8.27 -9.84 -4.49
CA PRO A 132 8.88 -10.46 -5.67
C PRO A 132 10.41 -10.60 -5.55
N GLN A 133 11.03 -9.93 -4.58
CA GLN A 133 12.48 -9.92 -4.34
C GLN A 133 12.92 -11.00 -3.34
N VAL A 134 12.05 -11.97 -2.98
CA VAL A 134 12.38 -13.04 -2.00
C VAL A 134 13.62 -13.88 -2.34
N ASN A 135 14.04 -13.87 -3.61
CA ASN A 135 15.25 -14.52 -4.10
C ASN A 135 16.23 -13.52 -4.74
N GLY A 136 16.21 -12.26 -4.29
CA GLY A 136 17.06 -11.16 -4.75
C GLY A 136 16.42 -10.26 -5.82
N LEU A 137 16.91 -9.02 -5.90
CA LEU A 137 16.44 -7.98 -6.81
C LEU A 137 16.49 -8.40 -8.29
N ASP A 138 17.57 -9.09 -8.69
CA ASP A 138 17.80 -9.50 -10.09
C ASP A 138 16.75 -10.49 -10.60
N ARG A 139 16.07 -11.21 -9.70
CA ARG A 139 15.04 -12.19 -10.04
C ARG A 139 13.62 -11.64 -9.97
N ALA A 140 13.41 -10.43 -9.47
CA ALA A 140 12.08 -9.88 -9.24
C ALA A 140 11.22 -9.85 -10.53
N TYR A 141 11.80 -9.46 -11.67
CA TYR A 141 11.08 -9.44 -12.94
C TYR A 141 10.78 -10.84 -13.52
N GLU A 142 11.65 -11.82 -13.25
CA GLU A 142 11.42 -13.23 -13.63
C GLU A 142 10.25 -13.81 -12.83
N VAL A 143 10.26 -13.61 -11.51
CA VAL A 143 9.16 -13.99 -10.59
C VAL A 143 7.84 -13.35 -11.04
N MET A 144 7.87 -12.06 -11.35
CA MET A 144 6.67 -11.34 -11.80
C MET A 144 6.17 -11.80 -13.17
N ALA A 145 7.06 -12.14 -14.10
CA ALA A 145 6.66 -12.67 -15.40
C ALA A 145 5.95 -14.02 -15.25
N GLU A 146 6.48 -14.92 -14.43
CA GLU A 146 5.87 -16.22 -14.14
C GLU A 146 4.54 -16.07 -13.39
N ALA A 147 4.49 -15.21 -12.35
CA ALA A 147 3.26 -14.95 -11.61
C ALA A 147 2.17 -14.40 -12.53
N MET A 148 2.48 -13.41 -13.38
CA MET A 148 1.54 -12.86 -14.35
C MET A 148 1.10 -13.91 -15.38
N HIS A 149 1.98 -14.81 -15.80
CA HIS A 149 1.63 -15.91 -16.69
C HIS A 149 0.61 -16.86 -16.04
N ARG A 150 0.88 -17.35 -14.83
CA ARG A 150 -0.04 -18.25 -14.08
C ARG A 150 -1.39 -17.60 -13.79
N LEU A 151 -1.42 -16.27 -13.66
CA LEU A 151 -2.62 -15.48 -13.44
C LEU A 151 -3.36 -15.07 -14.73
N GLY A 152 -2.91 -15.50 -15.91
CA GLY A 152 -3.53 -15.16 -17.20
C GLY A 152 -3.30 -13.71 -17.66
N LEU A 153 -2.28 -13.04 -17.13
CA LEU A 153 -1.96 -11.62 -17.36
C LEU A 153 -0.63 -11.41 -18.09
N ALA A 154 -0.03 -12.46 -18.67
CA ALA A 154 1.25 -12.36 -19.38
C ALA A 154 1.24 -11.27 -20.47
N ASP A 155 0.15 -11.20 -21.26
CA ASP A 155 0.03 -10.22 -22.34
C ASP A 155 -0.04 -8.78 -21.83
N ALA A 156 -0.77 -8.56 -20.73
CA ALA A 156 -0.89 -7.26 -20.09
C ALA A 156 0.42 -6.83 -19.40
N TRP A 157 1.19 -7.80 -18.90
CA TRP A 157 2.47 -7.55 -18.23
C TRP A 157 3.60 -7.24 -19.21
N ARG A 158 3.60 -7.85 -20.40
CA ARG A 158 4.68 -7.76 -21.39
C ARG A 158 5.21 -6.33 -21.63
N PRO A 159 4.38 -5.30 -21.88
CA PRO A 159 4.88 -3.94 -22.12
C PRO A 159 5.68 -3.36 -20.93
N VAL A 160 5.34 -3.77 -19.71
CA VAL A 160 6.06 -3.35 -18.49
C VAL A 160 7.36 -4.15 -18.36
N ALA A 161 7.31 -5.46 -18.61
CA ALA A 161 8.48 -6.34 -18.56
C ALA A 161 9.57 -5.92 -19.56
N GLU A 162 9.20 -5.53 -20.78
CA GLU A 162 10.12 -5.06 -21.82
C GLU A 162 10.94 -3.84 -21.39
N ARG A 163 10.37 -2.98 -20.54
CA ARG A 163 11.04 -1.80 -19.97
C ARG A 163 11.73 -2.07 -18.64
N GLY A 164 11.60 -3.27 -18.07
CA GLY A 164 12.02 -3.53 -16.69
C GLY A 164 13.49 -3.21 -16.40
N LYS A 165 14.39 -3.54 -17.33
CA LYS A 165 15.82 -3.22 -17.22
C LYS A 165 16.12 -1.73 -17.31
N GLU A 166 15.37 -0.98 -18.12
CA GLU A 166 15.48 0.47 -18.23
C GLU A 166 15.00 1.12 -16.93
N LEU A 167 13.82 0.73 -16.45
CA LEU A 167 13.21 1.21 -15.23
C LEU A 167 14.11 1.01 -14.00
N ALA A 168 14.67 -0.20 -13.84
CA ALA A 168 15.58 -0.50 -12.75
C ALA A 168 16.84 0.38 -12.78
N LYS A 169 17.42 0.62 -13.97
CA LYS A 169 18.59 1.52 -14.14
C LYS A 169 18.28 2.98 -13.82
N GLN A 170 17.03 3.40 -14.00
CA GLN A 170 16.53 4.73 -13.65
C GLN A 170 16.15 4.85 -12.16
N GLY A 171 16.30 3.77 -11.37
CA GLY A 171 15.97 3.76 -9.94
C GLY A 171 14.50 3.49 -9.63
N HIS A 172 13.74 2.93 -10.59
CA HIS A 172 12.40 2.41 -10.34
C HIS A 172 12.47 0.91 -9.98
N GLU A 173 12.44 0.61 -8.69
CA GLU A 173 12.59 -0.74 -8.16
C GLU A 173 11.24 -1.42 -7.97
N LEU A 174 11.10 -2.65 -8.45
CA LEU A 174 9.89 -3.44 -8.32
C LEU A 174 9.82 -4.00 -6.88
N GLU A 175 9.02 -3.37 -6.02
CA GLU A 175 9.03 -3.57 -4.57
C GLU A 175 8.02 -4.63 -4.10
N LEU A 176 6.77 -4.57 -4.56
CA LEU A 176 5.70 -5.45 -4.09
C LEU A 176 4.75 -5.85 -5.22
N MET A 177 4.15 -7.03 -5.09
CA MET A 177 2.91 -7.40 -5.78
C MET A 177 1.77 -7.42 -4.76
N ALA A 178 0.55 -7.07 -5.15
CA ALA A 178 -0.63 -7.37 -4.35
C ALA A 178 -1.73 -7.99 -5.21
N LEU A 179 -2.54 -8.84 -4.59
CA LEU A 179 -3.66 -9.53 -5.21
C LEU A 179 -4.93 -9.28 -4.39
N ASP A 180 -5.99 -8.83 -5.06
CA ASP A 180 -7.33 -8.79 -4.46
C ASP A 180 -7.81 -10.25 -4.26
N LEU A 181 -8.14 -10.64 -3.02
CA LEU A 181 -8.59 -11.99 -2.68
C LEU A 181 -10.10 -12.13 -2.90
N ASP A 182 -10.54 -11.95 -4.14
CA ASP A 182 -11.94 -12.08 -4.54
C ASP A 182 -12.07 -12.86 -5.86
N ALA A 183 -13.24 -13.48 -6.04
CA ALA A 183 -13.56 -14.18 -7.26
C ALA A 183 -14.01 -13.19 -8.33
N GLY A 184 -13.58 -13.41 -9.58
CA GLY A 184 -14.15 -12.80 -10.77
C GLY A 184 -13.33 -11.67 -11.40
N ASN A 185 -13.94 -11.03 -12.39
CA ASN A 185 -13.31 -10.09 -13.31
C ASN A 185 -12.92 -8.74 -12.69
N THR A 186 -13.36 -8.46 -11.45
CA THR A 186 -12.97 -7.24 -10.72
C THR A 186 -11.65 -7.39 -9.99
N SER A 187 -11.18 -8.64 -9.80
CA SER A 187 -9.98 -9.00 -9.06
C SER A 187 -8.72 -8.50 -9.76
N ARG A 188 -7.96 -7.64 -9.08
CA ARG A 188 -6.74 -7.04 -9.66
C ARG A 188 -5.48 -7.70 -9.15
N VAL A 189 -4.48 -7.68 -10.03
CA VAL A 189 -3.07 -7.70 -9.64
C VAL A 189 -2.55 -6.28 -9.60
N LYS A 190 -1.83 -5.94 -8.56
CA LYS A 190 -1.23 -4.62 -8.34
C LYS A 190 0.28 -4.77 -8.23
N VAL A 191 1.04 -3.99 -8.98
CA VAL A 191 2.51 -4.02 -8.98
C VAL A 191 3.02 -2.68 -8.50
N TYR A 192 3.85 -2.69 -7.47
CA TYR A 192 4.35 -1.51 -6.79
C TYR A 192 5.82 -1.30 -7.13
N TYR A 193 6.13 -0.06 -7.49
CA TYR A 193 7.46 0.44 -7.75
C TYR A 193 7.84 1.42 -6.66
N ARG A 194 9.00 1.20 -6.04
CA ARG A 194 9.67 2.16 -5.16
C ARG A 194 10.64 2.97 -6.00
N HIS A 195 10.66 4.28 -5.78
CA HIS A 195 11.47 5.21 -6.56
C HIS A 195 12.64 5.71 -5.71
N LEU A 196 13.87 5.34 -6.09
CA LEU A 196 15.10 5.87 -5.49
C LEU A 196 15.21 7.39 -5.71
N PRO A 197 16.17 8.09 -5.06
CA PRO A 197 16.34 9.53 -5.28
C PRO A 197 16.44 9.90 -6.77
N MET A 198 15.47 10.68 -7.25
CA MET A 198 15.34 11.05 -8.66
C MET A 198 14.70 12.43 -8.82
N GLU A 199 14.79 13.00 -10.02
CA GLU A 199 14.09 14.25 -10.33
C GLU A 199 12.57 14.02 -10.31
N MET A 200 11.82 15.00 -9.78
CA MET A 200 10.36 14.89 -9.64
C MET A 200 9.63 14.56 -10.95
N ALA A 201 10.18 14.99 -12.09
CA ALA A 201 9.62 14.69 -13.41
C ALA A 201 9.69 13.20 -13.76
N GLU A 202 10.69 12.47 -13.26
CA GLU A 202 10.90 11.04 -13.52
C GLU A 202 9.91 10.14 -12.76
N LEU A 203 9.22 10.68 -11.73
CA LEU A 203 8.22 9.92 -10.97
C LEU A 203 7.06 9.40 -11.83
N ASP A 204 6.86 9.99 -13.01
CA ASP A 204 5.79 9.63 -13.94
C ASP A 204 6.15 8.47 -14.85
N THR A 205 7.43 8.12 -14.96
CA THR A 205 7.92 7.14 -15.93
C THR A 205 7.21 5.79 -15.83
N VAL A 206 6.95 5.33 -14.61
CA VAL A 206 6.17 4.11 -14.36
C VAL A 206 4.67 4.37 -14.55
N ALA A 207 4.13 5.45 -13.99
CA ALA A 207 2.69 5.72 -14.02
C ALA A 207 2.16 5.92 -15.45
N ALA A 208 2.98 6.48 -16.34
CA ALA A 208 2.69 6.68 -17.75
C ALA A 208 2.48 5.38 -18.55
N LEU A 209 2.81 4.23 -17.99
CA LEU A 209 2.47 2.93 -18.58
C LEU A 209 0.97 2.62 -18.49
N ALA A 210 0.25 3.25 -17.56
CA ALA A 210 -1.17 2.98 -17.35
C ALA A 210 -2.08 3.78 -18.28
N HIS A 211 -3.09 3.11 -18.83
CA HIS A 211 -4.01 3.71 -19.81
C HIS A 211 -4.80 4.92 -19.30
N ARG A 212 -5.15 4.96 -18.01
CA ARG A 212 -5.96 6.04 -17.41
C ARG A 212 -5.12 7.07 -16.65
N TYR A 213 -3.80 7.05 -16.85
CA TYR A 213 -2.90 8.02 -16.25
C TYR A 213 -3.08 9.39 -16.91
N GLU A 214 -3.17 10.44 -16.10
CA GLU A 214 -3.37 11.82 -16.53
C GLU A 214 -2.17 12.67 -16.06
N PRO A 215 -1.13 12.84 -16.90
CA PRO A 215 0.14 13.44 -16.49
C PRO A 215 -0.01 14.82 -15.86
N GLU A 216 -0.83 15.70 -16.44
CA GLU A 216 -0.99 17.07 -15.95
C GLU A 216 -1.67 17.13 -14.58
N ARG A 217 -2.65 16.25 -14.34
CA ARG A 217 -3.36 16.17 -13.06
C ARG A 217 -2.46 15.61 -11.98
N ALA A 218 -1.73 14.55 -12.31
CA ALA A 218 -0.75 13.95 -11.43
C ALA A 218 0.39 14.90 -11.10
N ALA A 219 0.89 15.69 -12.07
CA ALA A 219 1.88 16.75 -11.83
C ALA A 219 1.37 17.78 -10.83
N ARG A 220 0.13 18.27 -11.00
CA ARG A 220 -0.49 19.17 -10.01
C ARG A 220 -0.59 18.54 -8.63
N ALA A 221 -0.98 17.27 -8.54
CA ALA A 221 -1.07 16.56 -7.27
C ALA A 221 0.30 16.46 -6.58
N ARG A 222 1.35 16.10 -7.33
CA ARG A 222 2.73 16.09 -6.83
C ARG A 222 3.16 17.46 -6.35
N SER A 223 2.96 18.52 -7.15
CA SER A 223 3.32 19.88 -6.76
C SER A 223 2.63 20.33 -5.48
N VAL A 224 1.35 19.99 -5.31
CA VAL A 224 0.59 20.33 -4.10
C VAL A 224 1.15 19.60 -2.88
N ILE A 225 1.40 18.29 -2.99
CA ILE A 225 1.90 17.49 -1.87
C ILE A 225 3.35 17.81 -1.53
N TYR A 226 4.22 18.02 -2.54
CA TYR A 226 5.62 18.39 -2.33
C TYR A 226 5.85 19.88 -2.05
N GLY A 227 4.84 20.73 -2.28
CA GLY A 227 4.93 22.17 -2.09
C GLY A 227 5.88 22.87 -3.08
N ARG A 228 6.26 22.20 -4.18
CA ARG A 228 7.18 22.69 -5.21
C ARG A 228 6.95 21.97 -6.53
N ASP A 229 7.31 22.59 -7.65
CA ASP A 229 7.07 22.05 -9.01
C ASP A 229 8.22 21.21 -9.57
N GLY A 230 9.32 21.01 -8.81
CA GLY A 230 10.47 20.25 -9.30
C GLY A 230 11.55 20.02 -8.26
N GLY A 231 12.71 19.59 -8.76
CA GLY A 231 13.87 19.19 -7.98
C GLY A 231 13.85 17.72 -7.57
N THR A 232 14.93 17.30 -6.92
CA THR A 232 15.11 15.91 -6.50
C THR A 232 14.12 15.53 -5.40
N VAL A 233 13.56 14.33 -5.51
CA VAL A 233 12.71 13.68 -4.51
C VAL A 233 13.46 12.46 -4.00
N SER A 234 13.75 12.45 -2.70
CA SER A 234 14.61 11.43 -2.06
C SER A 234 13.94 10.66 -0.93
N ASN A 235 12.65 10.88 -0.68
CA ASN A 235 11.90 10.24 0.41
C ASN A 235 11.15 8.98 -0.04
N GLU A 236 11.61 8.34 -1.12
CA GLU A 236 11.11 7.05 -1.64
C GLU A 236 9.59 6.99 -1.89
N PRO A 237 9.04 7.85 -2.78
CA PRO A 237 7.66 7.71 -3.23
C PRO A 237 7.48 6.41 -4.01
N MET A 238 6.21 6.01 -4.19
CA MET A 238 5.89 4.79 -4.92
C MET A 238 4.88 5.02 -6.04
N THR A 239 4.87 4.11 -7.00
CA THR A 239 3.80 4.00 -8.01
C THR A 239 3.25 2.59 -8.01
N CYS A 240 1.93 2.44 -8.08
CA CYS A 240 1.29 1.15 -8.26
C CYS A 240 0.53 1.09 -9.57
N LEU A 241 0.85 0.10 -10.40
CA LEU A 241 0.12 -0.26 -11.60
C LEU A 241 -0.92 -1.34 -11.27
N ALA A 242 -2.14 -1.20 -11.77
CA ALA A 242 -3.19 -2.21 -11.61
C ALA A 242 -3.52 -2.89 -12.94
N PHE A 243 -3.51 -4.22 -12.92
CA PHE A 243 -3.80 -5.11 -14.03
C PHE A 243 -5.12 -5.84 -13.78
N ARG A 244 -5.88 -6.04 -14.86
CA ARG A 244 -7.11 -6.82 -14.88
C ARG A 244 -7.11 -7.72 -16.09
N GLU A 245 -7.91 -8.78 -16.00
CA GLU A 245 -8.13 -9.65 -17.14
C GLU A 245 -8.85 -8.89 -18.26
N GLY A 246 -8.47 -9.17 -19.51
CA GLY A 246 -9.08 -8.56 -20.69
C GLY A 246 -8.54 -7.17 -21.06
N THR A 247 -7.54 -6.64 -20.35
CA THR A 247 -6.88 -5.37 -20.72
C THR A 247 -5.49 -5.63 -21.33
N PRO A 248 -5.04 -4.83 -22.32
CA PRO A 248 -3.76 -5.06 -23.00
C PRO A 248 -2.54 -4.56 -22.20
N GLY A 249 -2.77 -4.00 -21.01
CA GLY A 249 -1.76 -3.37 -20.17
C GLY A 249 -2.34 -2.97 -18.81
N PRO A 250 -1.55 -2.28 -17.98
CA PRO A 250 -2.06 -1.71 -16.74
C PRO A 250 -3.10 -0.63 -17.05
N GLU A 251 -4.26 -0.71 -16.40
CA GLU A 251 -5.33 0.26 -16.63
C GLU A 251 -5.16 1.53 -15.80
N GLU A 252 -4.73 1.37 -14.56
CA GLU A 252 -4.72 2.42 -13.55
C GLU A 252 -3.34 2.54 -12.92
N ALA A 253 -2.92 3.78 -12.64
CA ALA A 253 -1.76 4.08 -11.83
C ALA A 253 -2.18 4.84 -10.56
N ASN A 254 -1.68 4.38 -9.41
CA ASN A 254 -1.75 5.10 -8.14
C ASN A 254 -0.36 5.64 -7.81
N LEU A 255 -0.24 6.95 -7.59
CA LEU A 255 0.95 7.53 -6.97
C LEU A 255 0.80 7.43 -5.46
N TYR A 256 1.89 7.17 -4.73
CA TYR A 256 1.99 7.28 -3.27
C TYR A 256 3.09 8.28 -2.96
N LEU A 257 2.66 9.47 -2.55
CA LEU A 257 3.51 10.63 -2.32
C LEU A 257 3.81 10.70 -0.83
N ARG A 258 5.10 10.74 -0.49
CA ARG A 258 5.57 10.69 0.89
C ARG A 258 5.44 12.05 1.57
N LEU A 259 4.86 12.05 2.76
CA LEU A 259 4.64 13.23 3.58
C LEU A 259 5.82 13.48 4.55
N PRO A 260 6.39 12.46 5.22
CA PRO A 260 7.62 12.62 5.99
C PRO A 260 8.76 13.20 5.14
N ASP A 261 9.64 13.96 5.79
CA ASP A 261 10.77 14.72 5.21
C ASP A 261 10.41 15.79 4.17
N ASN A 262 9.12 15.90 3.80
CA ASN A 262 8.60 16.84 2.82
C ASN A 262 7.70 17.93 3.45
N THR A 263 7.21 17.69 4.67
CA THR A 263 6.41 18.63 5.45
C THR A 263 7.04 18.85 6.82
N ARG A 264 6.91 20.05 7.39
CA ARG A 264 7.49 20.35 8.72
C ARG A 264 6.81 19.58 9.84
N ASP A 265 5.51 19.38 9.73
CA ASP A 265 4.67 18.71 10.71
C ASP A 265 3.39 18.14 10.05
N ASP A 266 2.61 17.41 10.84
CA ASP A 266 1.33 16.84 10.40
C ASP A 266 0.28 17.90 10.04
N ALA A 267 0.37 19.11 10.60
CA ALA A 267 -0.58 20.19 10.27
C ALA A 267 -0.34 20.70 8.84
N GLU A 268 0.92 20.87 8.45
CA GLU A 268 1.29 21.19 7.08
C GLU A 268 0.92 20.06 6.11
N ALA A 269 1.19 18.80 6.47
CA ALA A 269 0.75 17.65 5.67
C ALA A 269 -0.76 17.63 5.46
N ALA A 270 -1.54 17.82 6.52
CA ALA A 270 -3.00 17.88 6.47
C ALA A 270 -3.49 19.02 5.57
N ALA A 271 -2.86 20.20 5.66
CA ALA A 271 -3.22 21.35 4.83
C ALA A 271 -2.97 21.09 3.33
N ARG A 272 -1.84 20.44 2.98
CA ARG A 272 -1.52 20.08 1.60
C ARG A 272 -2.48 19.01 1.05
N VAL A 273 -2.81 17.99 1.84
CA VAL A 273 -3.79 16.95 1.45
C VAL A 273 -5.19 17.56 1.30
N ALA A 274 -5.63 18.41 2.23
CA ALA A 274 -6.91 19.10 2.13
C ALA A 274 -7.00 19.96 0.88
N ARG A 275 -5.95 20.72 0.55
CA ARG A 275 -5.87 21.49 -0.70
C ARG A 275 -6.00 20.60 -1.94
N LEU A 276 -5.35 19.43 -1.95
CA LEU A 276 -5.49 18.48 -3.05
C LEU A 276 -6.92 17.95 -3.17
N MET A 277 -7.56 17.64 -2.03
CA MET A 277 -8.96 17.22 -1.99
C MET A 277 -9.89 18.30 -2.58
N ASP A 278 -9.73 19.56 -2.18
CA ASP A 278 -10.51 20.68 -2.71
C ASP A 278 -10.35 20.85 -4.23
N LEU A 279 -9.11 20.75 -4.74
CA LEU A 279 -8.81 20.83 -6.17
C LEU A 279 -9.45 19.71 -6.99
N GLU A 280 -9.70 18.56 -6.36
CA GLU A 280 -10.35 17.39 -6.95
C GLU A 280 -11.86 17.33 -6.66
N GLY A 281 -12.42 18.34 -5.98
CA GLY A 281 -13.83 18.38 -5.61
C GLY A 281 -14.23 17.35 -4.55
N VAL A 282 -13.28 16.90 -3.72
CA VAL A 282 -13.50 15.98 -2.59
C VAL A 282 -13.56 16.80 -1.29
N ASP A 283 -14.61 16.60 -0.48
CA ASP A 283 -14.76 17.32 0.79
C ASP A 283 -13.65 16.94 1.81
N PRO A 284 -12.82 17.89 2.28
CA PRO A 284 -11.74 17.61 3.23
C PRO A 284 -12.20 17.53 4.69
N ARG A 285 -13.45 17.90 5.03
CA ARG A 285 -13.91 17.92 6.43
C ARG A 285 -13.86 16.55 7.13
N PRO A 286 -14.20 15.41 6.48
CA PRO A 286 -14.05 14.09 7.10
C PRO A 286 -12.60 13.77 7.44
N LEU A 287 -11.64 14.17 6.61
CA LEU A 287 -10.21 14.00 6.88
C LEU A 287 -9.80 14.74 8.16
N ALA A 288 -10.19 16.01 8.29
CA ALA A 288 -9.90 16.82 9.47
C ALA A 288 -10.52 16.22 10.75
N GLY A 289 -11.67 15.55 10.64
CA GLY A 289 -12.27 14.80 11.75
C GLY A 289 -11.40 13.61 12.16
N ILE A 290 -11.00 12.77 11.21
CA ILE A 290 -10.15 11.58 11.45
C ILE A 290 -8.83 11.96 12.13
N LEU A 291 -8.13 12.96 11.58
CA LEU A 291 -6.84 13.41 12.12
C LEU A 291 -6.97 13.92 13.57
N ARG A 292 -8.08 14.59 13.89
CA ARG A 292 -8.35 15.05 15.26
C ARG A 292 -8.58 13.89 16.23
N GLU A 293 -9.35 12.88 15.83
CA GLU A 293 -9.58 11.68 16.63
C GLU A 293 -8.30 10.88 16.85
N LEU A 294 -7.39 10.90 15.88
CA LEU A 294 -6.06 10.27 15.98
C LEU A 294 -5.01 11.15 16.68
N GLY A 295 -5.40 12.33 17.19
CA GLY A 295 -4.52 13.20 17.97
C GLY A 295 -3.50 14.00 17.16
N ALA A 296 -3.66 14.13 15.85
CA ALA A 296 -2.79 14.97 15.03
C ALA A 296 -2.82 16.43 15.51
N GLY A 297 -1.66 16.96 15.91
CA GLY A 297 -1.52 18.35 16.38
C GLY A 297 -1.90 18.60 17.85
N GLY A 298 -2.13 17.56 18.66
CA GLY A 298 -2.31 17.69 20.11
C GLY A 298 -0.98 17.96 20.86
N PRO A 299 -1.02 18.48 22.11
CA PRO A 299 0.17 18.59 22.95
C PRO A 299 0.83 17.22 23.13
N GLY A 300 2.09 17.08 22.72
CA GLY A 300 2.82 15.80 22.77
C GLY A 300 2.65 14.91 21.53
N ALA A 301 1.95 15.36 20.49
CA ALA A 301 1.93 14.69 19.19
C ALA A 301 3.36 14.70 18.61
N GLY A 302 4.03 13.55 18.62
CA GLY A 302 5.22 13.34 17.80
C GLY A 302 4.83 13.48 16.33
N GLY A 303 5.59 14.24 15.55
CA GLY A 303 5.32 14.43 14.13
C GLY A 303 5.38 13.11 13.34
N GLY A 304 4.71 13.11 12.19
CA GLY A 304 4.78 12.04 11.19
C GLY A 304 3.66 11.01 11.31
N LEU A 305 2.53 11.33 11.92
CA LEU A 305 1.35 10.44 11.88
C LEU A 305 1.01 10.08 10.43
N GLN A 306 1.07 11.05 9.53
CA GLN A 306 0.76 10.90 8.11
C GLN A 306 1.98 10.46 7.30
N GLU A 307 1.89 9.30 6.65
CA GLU A 307 3.00 8.67 5.92
C GLU A 307 2.95 8.95 4.41
N LEU A 308 1.78 8.71 3.82
CA LEU A 308 1.60 8.75 2.37
C LEU A 308 0.26 9.41 2.03
N CYS A 309 0.29 10.22 0.98
CA CYS A 309 -0.92 10.58 0.23
C CYS A 309 -0.95 9.77 -1.07
N SER A 310 -1.95 8.91 -1.25
CA SER A 310 -2.17 8.25 -2.54
C SER A 310 -3.06 9.07 -3.45
N TYR A 311 -2.72 9.13 -4.73
CA TYR A 311 -3.49 9.84 -5.76
C TYR A 311 -3.68 8.95 -6.99
N ARG A 312 -4.92 8.87 -7.50
CA ARG A 312 -5.23 8.13 -8.73
C ARG A 312 -6.30 8.84 -9.54
N THR A 313 -6.04 9.01 -10.83
CA THR A 313 -7.06 9.40 -11.80
C THR A 313 -7.86 8.19 -12.28
N ILE A 314 -9.17 8.37 -12.42
CA ILE A 314 -10.10 7.37 -12.97
C ILE A 314 -10.45 7.72 -14.41
N SER A 315 -10.77 9.00 -14.64
CA SER A 315 -11.10 9.58 -15.94
C SER A 315 -10.94 11.11 -15.88
N PRO A 316 -10.86 11.80 -17.03
CA PRO A 316 -10.75 13.27 -17.07
C PRO A 316 -11.90 14.00 -16.35
N ARG A 317 -13.09 13.39 -16.28
CA ARG A 317 -14.33 14.05 -15.81
C ARG A 317 -14.72 13.69 -14.38
N THR A 318 -14.01 12.76 -13.76
CA THR A 318 -14.31 12.29 -12.41
C THR A 318 -13.25 12.79 -11.43
N PRO A 319 -13.64 13.16 -10.20
CA PRO A 319 -12.70 13.36 -9.10
C PRO A 319 -11.67 12.24 -9.03
N ALA A 320 -10.43 12.59 -8.72
CA ALA A 320 -9.42 11.60 -8.41
C ALA A 320 -9.77 10.86 -7.12
N ASP A 321 -9.32 9.61 -7.03
CA ASP A 321 -9.30 8.90 -5.76
C ASP A 321 -8.10 9.40 -4.95
N ILE A 322 -8.38 9.83 -3.73
CA ILE A 322 -7.36 10.32 -2.79
C ILE A 322 -7.35 9.40 -1.58
N GLY A 323 -6.16 9.06 -1.08
CA GLY A 323 -6.00 8.27 0.14
C GLY A 323 -4.92 8.84 1.04
N LEU A 324 -5.05 8.58 2.33
CA LEU A 324 -4.09 8.96 3.35
C LEU A 324 -3.73 7.72 4.17
N TYR A 325 -2.43 7.53 4.37
CA TYR A 325 -1.85 6.43 5.14
C TYR A 325 -1.28 7.00 6.44
N LEU A 326 -1.54 6.29 7.53
CA LEU A 326 -1.44 6.77 8.90
C LEU A 326 -0.76 5.71 9.77
N ARG A 327 0.24 6.12 10.54
CA ARG A 327 0.82 5.27 11.59
C ARG A 327 -0.12 5.17 12.78
N PHE A 328 0.07 4.11 13.57
CA PHE A 328 -0.57 4.00 14.89
C PHE A 328 0.24 4.68 16.00
N SER A 329 1.46 5.15 15.72
CA SER A 329 2.36 5.85 16.66
C SER A 329 2.52 5.12 18.00
N THR A 330 2.51 3.79 17.96
CA THR A 330 2.57 2.90 19.12
C THR A 330 3.99 2.62 19.60
N TYR A 331 4.97 2.75 18.71
CA TYR A 331 6.39 2.66 19.06
C TYR A 331 6.98 4.06 19.11
N ALA A 332 7.79 4.34 20.14
CA ALA A 332 8.53 5.59 20.21
C ALA A 332 9.45 5.70 18.98
N GLN A 333 9.47 6.88 18.34
CA GLN A 333 10.32 7.14 17.17
C GLN A 333 11.78 6.79 17.50
N HIS A 334 12.37 5.91 16.70
CA HIS A 334 13.80 5.70 16.74
C HIS A 334 14.46 6.87 16.02
N GLN A 335 15.51 7.45 16.60
CA GLN A 335 16.41 8.35 15.86
C GLN A 335 16.96 7.56 14.66
N ALA A 336 16.77 8.10 13.46
CA ALA A 336 17.08 7.44 12.20
C ALA A 336 18.50 6.85 12.19
N GLY A 337 18.59 5.59 11.80
CA GLY A 337 19.83 4.83 11.69
C GLY A 337 19.56 3.38 11.32
N ILE A 338 18.87 3.13 10.20
CA ILE A 338 18.90 1.82 9.55
C ILE A 338 20.01 1.92 8.48
N PRO A 339 21.06 1.05 8.52
CA PRO A 339 22.06 0.99 7.46
C PRO A 339 21.42 0.48 6.17
N ALA A 340 21.93 0.99 5.05
CA ALA A 340 21.55 0.63 3.67
C ALA A 340 21.60 -0.88 3.38
#